data_AF-A0A7K0Q933-F1
#
_entry.id   AF-A0A7K0Q933-F1
#
_cell.length_a   1.000
_cell.length_b   1.000
_cell.length_c   1.000
_cell.angle_alpha   90.00
_cell.angle_beta   90.00
_cell.angle_gamma   90.00
#
_symmetry.space_group_name_H-M   'P 1'
#
loop_
_entity.id
_entity.type
_entity.pdbx_description
1 polymer ?
#
loop_
_entity_poly.entity_id
_entity_poly.type
_entity_poly.pdbx_seq_one_letter_code
_entity_poly.pdbx_strand_id
1 'polypeptide(L)' 'MRLIAAMSGGVDSAVAAARAVEAGHEVIGVHLALSS' A
#
# COMPACT_ATOMS: atom_id res chain seq x y z
N MET A 1 -5.44 12.80 3.40
CA MET A 1 -4.96 12.84 2.00
C MET A 1 -5.22 11.48 1.34
N ARG A 2 -5.34 11.42 0.02
CA ARG A 2 -5.52 10.15 -0.73
C ARG A 2 -4.15 9.62 -1.15
N LEU A 3 -3.85 8.37 -0.85
CA LEU A 3 -2.56 7.73 -1.09
C LEU A 3 -2.72 6.44 -1.91
N ILE A 4 -1.77 6.19 -2.80
CA ILE A 4 -1.64 4.90 -3.50
C ILE A 4 -0.45 4.16 -2.91
N ALA A 5 -0.69 2.96 -2.37
CA ALA A 5 0.34 2.07 -1.87
C ALA A 5 0.67 1.00 -2.92
N ALA A 6 1.91 0.97 -3.41
CA ALA A 6 2.39 -0.13 -4.23
C ALA A 6 2.59 -1.37 -3.33
N MET A 7 1.70 -2.35 -3.47
CA MET A 7 1.66 -3.55 -2.67
C MET A 7 2.46 -4.65 -3.36
N SER A 8 3.69 -4.91 -2.91
CA SER A 8 4.53 -5.98 -3.45
C SER A 8 4.10 -7.37 -2.99
N GLY A 9 3.24 -7.45 -1.96
CA GLY A 9 2.92 -8.68 -1.25
C GLY A 9 3.85 -8.94 -0.05
N GLY A 10 4.91 -8.15 0.11
CA GLY A 10 5.81 -8.22 1.26
C GLY A 10 5.28 -7.44 2.48
N VAL A 11 5.78 -7.82 3.66
CA VAL A 11 5.38 -7.23 4.96
C VAL A 11 5.62 -5.72 5.03
N ASP A 12 6.71 -5.21 4.44
CA ASP A 12 7.04 -3.79 4.48
C ASP A 12 5.94 -2.94 3.84
N SER A 13 5.48 -3.35 2.65
CA SER A 13 4.40 -2.66 1.94
C SER A 13 3.07 -2.71 2.70
N ALA A 14 2.79 -3.84 3.37
CA ALA A 14 1.59 -4.00 4.19
C ALA A 14 1.60 -3.12 5.45
N VAL A 15 2.73 -3.08 6.16
CA VAL A 15 2.89 -2.25 7.37
C VAL A 15 2.86 -0.76 7.01
N ALA A 16 3.51 -0.36 5.90
CA ALA A 16 3.46 1.01 5.43
C ALA A 16 2.02 1.46 5.10
N ALA A 17 1.26 0.62 4.39
CA ALA A 17 -0.14 0.89 4.08
C ALA A 17 -1.00 0.97 5.37
N ALA A 18 -0.81 0.05 6.32
CA ALA A 18 -1.54 0.05 7.58
C ALA A 18 -1.28 1.33 8.40
N ARG A 19 -0.02 1.76 8.52
CA ARG A 19 0.33 3.02 9.22
C ARG A 19 -0.28 4.25 8.55
N ALA A 20 -0.37 4.26 7.23
CA ALA A 20 -1.03 5.34 6.50
C ALA A 20 -2.56 5.37 6.78
N VAL A 21 -3.20 4.20 6.89
CA VAL A 21 -4.61 4.10 7.32
C VAL A 21 -4.77 4.62 8.76
N GLU A 22 -3.91 4.19 9.69
CA GLU A 22 -3.93 4.64 11.09
C GLU A 22 -3.76 6.16 11.22
N ALA A 23 -2.95 6.78 10.35
CA ALA A 23 -2.78 8.22 10.28
C ALA A 23 -3.95 8.98 9.62
N GLY A 24 -5.04 8.28 9.26
CA GLY A 24 -6.26 8.88 8.71
C GLY A 24 -6.20 9.18 7.21
N HIS A 25 -5.30 8.53 6.46
CA HIS A 25 -5.27 8.64 5.00
C HIS A 25 -6.26 7.67 4.35
N GLU A 26 -6.86 8.08 3.23
CA GLU A 26 -7.58 7.17 2.34
C GLU A 26 -6.54 6.43 1.49
N VAL A 27 -6.31 5.15 1.77
CA VAL A 27 -5.26 4.34 1.13
C VAL A 27 -5.87 3.40 0.10
N ILE A 28 -5.34 3.44 -1.12
CA ILE A 28 -5.66 2.50 -2.20
C ILE A 28 -4.44 1.61 -2.42
N GLY A 29 -4.57 0.31 -2.15
CA GLY A 29 -3.52 -0.68 -2.42
C GLY A 29 -3.55 -1.13 -3.87
N VAL A 30 -2.40 -1.11 -4.55
CA VAL A 30 -2.23 -1.57 -5.93
C VAL A 30 -1.15 -2.63 -5.99
N HIS A 31 -1.49 -3.82 -6.45
CA HIS A 31 -0.53 -4.86 -6.80
C HIS A 31 -0.28 -4.84 -8.32
N LEU A 32 0.99 -4.93 -8.74
CA LEU A 32 1.36 -4.97 -10.16
C LEU A 32 1.71 -6.41 -10.55
N ALA A 33 0.98 -6.96 -11.52
CA ALA A 33 1.35 -8.21 -12.17
C ALA A 33 2.46 -7.92 -13.19
N LEU A 34 3.72 -7.98 -12.74
CA LEU A 34 4.88 -7.74 -13.59
C LEU A 34 5.17 -8.99 -14.43
N SER A 35 5.35 -8.80 -15.74
CA SER A 35 5.82 -9.87 -16.63
C SER A 35 7.25 -10.25 -16.27
N SER A 36 7.51 -11.56 -16.29
CA SER A 36 8.86 -12.14 -16.20
C SER A 36 9.59 -12.06 -17.54
#